data_AF-A0A9D6DHG1-F1
#
_entry.id   AF-A0A9D6DHG1-F1
#
_cell.length_a   1.000
_cell.length_b   1.000
_cell.length_c   1.000
_cell.angle_alpha   90.00
_cell.angle_beta   90.00
_cell.angle_gamma   90.00
#
_symmetry.space_group_name_H-M   'P 1'
#
loop_
_entity.id
_entity.type
_entity.pdbx_description
1 polymer ?
#
loop_
_entity_poly.entity_id
_entity_poly.type
_entity_poly.pdbx_seq_one_letter_code
_entity_poly.pdbx_strand_id
1 'polypeptide(L)'
;MAIGCFLDPAMQEAREVVPIPVLGLGETSMLTACMYGHKFSGVAFHAKQAQYYDRKAFEYGLASRHVPFGDLGIDFTEVQTAFASPGRMTETFVKEARRLAAQGAEVILAACATVNSIIRREKIYEVDGALVMDCNAVLLKTTEGMAELAGSVGLRASQRRLYQPPSRRSLEDWMRIYNFR
;
A
#
# COMPACT_ATOMS: atom_id res chain seq x y z
N MET A 1 -6.93 2.32 -12.18
CA MET A 1 -7.49 2.85 -10.91
C MET A 1 -6.47 2.63 -9.81
N ALA A 2 -6.24 3.63 -8.96
CA ALA A 2 -5.36 3.54 -7.80
C ALA A 2 -6.17 3.61 -6.51
N ILE A 3 -5.92 2.70 -5.58
CA ILE A 3 -6.55 2.64 -4.25
C ILE A 3 -5.51 3.09 -3.22
N GLY A 4 -5.69 4.31 -2.69
CA GLY A 4 -4.71 4.99 -1.84
C GLY A 4 -4.66 4.54 -0.37
N CYS A 5 -5.14 3.35 -0.04
CA CYS A 5 -5.12 2.80 1.32
C CYS A 5 -4.23 1.57 1.35
N PHE A 6 -3.33 1.46 2.33
CA PHE A 6 -2.37 0.35 2.42
C PHE A 6 -3.03 -1.01 2.73
N LEU A 7 -4.29 -1.00 3.18
CA LEU A 7 -5.10 -2.21 3.34
C LEU A 7 -5.66 -2.76 2.01
N ASP A 8 -5.53 -2.02 0.92
CA ASP A 8 -6.07 -2.36 -0.40
C ASP A 8 -7.54 -2.83 -0.33
N PRO A 9 -8.44 -1.98 0.20
CA PRO A 9 -9.84 -2.34 0.38
C PRO A 9 -10.53 -2.60 -0.96
N ALA A 10 -11.42 -3.59 -0.98
CA ALA A 10 -12.24 -3.97 -2.14
C ALA A 10 -11.44 -4.25 -3.42
N MET A 11 -10.20 -4.71 -3.29
CA MET A 11 -9.27 -4.88 -4.41
C MET A 11 -9.72 -5.98 -5.38
N GLN A 12 -10.25 -7.10 -4.88
CA GLN A 12 -10.73 -8.19 -5.75
C GLN A 12 -11.98 -7.75 -6.52
N GLU A 13 -12.94 -7.18 -5.80
CA GLU A 13 -14.20 -6.67 -6.31
C GLU A 13 -13.97 -5.59 -7.36
N ALA A 14 -13.04 -4.67 -7.10
CA ALA A 14 -12.63 -3.66 -8.06
C ALA A 14 -12.09 -4.27 -9.36
N ARG A 15 -11.26 -5.33 -9.30
CA ARG A 15 -10.74 -6.02 -10.50
C ARG A 15 -11.82 -6.74 -11.30
N GLU A 16 -12.90 -7.18 -10.65
CA GLU A 16 -14.05 -7.78 -11.34
C GLU A 16 -14.89 -6.73 -12.07
N VAL A 17 -15.14 -5.57 -11.46
CA VAL A 17 -16.14 -4.62 -11.98
C VAL A 17 -15.58 -3.62 -13.01
N VAL A 18 -14.26 -3.41 -13.07
CA VAL A 18 -13.65 -2.53 -14.10
C VAL A 18 -12.68 -3.27 -15.03
N PRO A 19 -12.65 -2.93 -16.35
CA PRO A 19 -11.75 -3.56 -17.32
C PRO A 19 -10.35 -2.94 -17.36
N ILE A 20 -10.06 -1.96 -16.50
CA ILE A 20 -8.76 -1.27 -16.41
C ILE A 20 -7.88 -1.89 -15.33
N PRO A 21 -6.55 -1.74 -15.38
CA PRO A 21 -5.68 -2.13 -14.28
C PRO A 21 -6.09 -1.45 -12.96
N VAL A 22 -6.11 -2.23 -11.87
CA VAL A 22 -6.39 -1.75 -10.52
C VAL A 22 -5.21 -2.08 -9.61
N LEU A 23 -4.70 -1.05 -8.94
CA LEU A 23 -3.53 -1.11 -8.09
C LEU A 23 -3.87 -0.62 -6.69
N GLY A 24 -3.41 -1.34 -5.68
CA GLY A 24 -3.48 -0.95 -4.27
C GLY A 24 -2.16 -0.36 -3.78
N LEU A 25 -2.22 0.57 -2.81
CA LEU A 25 -1.04 1.15 -2.19
C LEU A 25 -0.16 0.07 -1.53
N GLY A 26 -0.76 -0.91 -0.85
CA GLY A 26 -0.05 -1.97 -0.16
C GLY A 26 0.65 -2.91 -1.14
N GLU A 27 -0.11 -3.60 -1.98
CA GLU A 27 0.36 -4.55 -3.00
C GLU A 27 1.45 -3.93 -3.89
N THR A 28 1.21 -2.72 -4.41
CA THR A 28 2.18 -2.05 -5.29
C THR A 28 3.47 -1.70 -4.56
N SER A 29 3.39 -1.22 -3.32
CA SER A 29 4.58 -0.87 -2.53
C SER A 29 5.37 -2.11 -2.14
N MET A 30 4.71 -3.18 -1.70
CA MET A 30 5.37 -4.43 -1.32
C MET A 30 6.06 -5.11 -2.51
N LEU A 31 5.40 -5.17 -3.67
CA LEU A 31 5.99 -5.71 -4.90
C LEU A 31 7.18 -4.87 -5.37
N THR A 32 7.03 -3.54 -5.36
CA THR A 32 8.12 -2.64 -5.73
C THR A 32 9.29 -2.77 -4.77
N ALA A 33 9.06 -2.88 -3.47
CA ALA A 33 10.12 -3.06 -2.47
C ALA A 33 10.99 -4.29 -2.73
N CYS A 34 10.40 -5.37 -3.27
CA CYS A 34 11.13 -6.56 -3.65
C CYS A 34 12.14 -6.35 -4.80
N MET A 35 12.05 -5.24 -5.55
CA MET A 35 13.03 -4.83 -6.56
C MET A 35 14.17 -3.99 -5.97
N TYR A 36 13.97 -3.39 -4.79
CA TYR A 36 14.95 -2.50 -4.14
C TYR A 36 15.71 -3.16 -2.99
N GLY A 37 15.26 -4.32 -2.52
CA GLY A 37 15.96 -5.09 -1.49
C GLY A 37 15.49 -6.54 -1.41
N HIS A 38 16.28 -7.38 -0.75
CA HIS A 38 15.93 -8.79 -0.55
C HIS A 38 14.70 -8.92 0.35
N LYS A 39 14.64 -8.16 1.46
CA LYS A 39 13.49 -8.12 2.36
C LYS A 39 13.00 -6.71 2.63
N PHE A 40 11.70 -6.56 2.82
CA PHE A 40 11.07 -5.32 3.23
C PHE A 40 10.36 -5.46 4.59
N SER A 41 10.08 -4.34 5.22
CA SER A 41 9.09 -4.23 6.29
C SER A 41 8.36 -2.90 6.15
N GLY A 42 7.47 -2.57 7.07
CA GLY A 42 6.86 -1.26 7.11
C GLY A 42 6.43 -0.85 8.51
N VAL A 43 6.12 0.43 8.64
CA VAL A 43 5.66 1.03 9.89
C VAL A 43 4.23 1.53 9.69
N ALA A 44 3.29 0.88 10.38
CA ALA A 44 1.90 1.30 10.47
C ALA A 44 1.74 2.41 11.51
N PHE A 45 0.60 3.12 11.55
CA PHE A 45 0.37 4.05 12.66
C PHE A 45 -0.09 3.33 13.94
N HIS A 46 -0.76 2.18 13.81
CA HIS A 46 -1.33 1.44 14.95
C HIS A 46 -1.07 -0.08 14.84
N ALA A 47 -0.81 -0.75 15.96
CA ALA A 47 -0.51 -2.19 16.03
C ALA A 47 -1.52 -3.09 15.27
N LYS A 48 -2.82 -2.80 15.39
CA LYS A 48 -3.88 -3.52 14.62
C LYS A 48 -3.60 -3.52 13.11
N GLN A 49 -3.14 -2.39 12.56
CA GLN A 49 -2.85 -2.30 11.13
C GLN A 49 -1.58 -3.05 10.74
N ALA A 50 -0.53 -3.01 11.58
CA ALA A 50 0.67 -3.81 11.35
C ALA A 50 0.32 -5.29 11.17
N GLN A 51 -0.56 -5.84 12.02
CA GLN A 51 -1.06 -7.21 11.89
C GLN A 51 -1.84 -7.47 10.60
N TYR A 52 -2.64 -6.50 10.14
CA TYR A 52 -3.30 -6.61 8.83
C TYR A 52 -2.29 -6.58 7.68
N TYR A 53 -1.20 -5.81 7.80
CA TYR A 53 -0.19 -5.71 6.76
C TYR A 53 0.65 -6.97 6.63
N ASP A 54 0.96 -7.63 7.75
CA ASP A 54 1.57 -8.97 7.75
C ASP A 54 0.66 -9.98 7.03
N ARG A 55 -0.65 -9.92 7.30
CA ARG A 55 -1.64 -10.74 6.60
C ARG A 55 -1.69 -10.41 5.10
N LYS A 56 -1.61 -9.14 4.71
CA LYS A 56 -1.55 -8.72 3.31
C LYS A 56 -0.30 -9.22 2.60
N ALA A 57 0.86 -9.17 3.25
CA ALA A 57 2.09 -9.75 2.71
C ALA A 57 1.93 -11.26 2.45
N PHE A 58 1.25 -12.00 3.33
CA PHE A 58 0.89 -13.39 3.07
C PHE A 58 -0.08 -13.55 1.88
N GLU A 59 -1.17 -12.77 1.83
CA GLU A 59 -2.16 -12.82 0.75
C GLU A 59 -1.56 -12.53 -0.64
N TYR A 60 -0.55 -11.66 -0.70
CA TYR A 60 0.19 -11.34 -1.92
C TYR A 60 1.35 -12.30 -2.22
N GLY A 61 1.53 -13.37 -1.44
CA GLY A 61 2.59 -14.35 -1.65
C GLY A 61 4.00 -13.85 -1.31
N LEU A 62 4.10 -12.81 -0.48
CA LEU A 62 5.35 -12.13 -0.10
C LEU A 62 5.82 -12.49 1.32
N ALA A 63 5.26 -13.52 1.93
CA ALA A 63 5.59 -13.93 3.31
C ALA A 63 7.11 -14.15 3.51
N SER A 64 7.81 -14.76 2.54
CA SER A 64 9.27 -14.99 2.62
C SER A 64 10.12 -13.74 2.35
N ARG A 65 9.50 -12.67 1.83
CA ARG A 65 10.14 -11.40 1.44
C ARG A 65 9.90 -10.28 2.45
N HIS A 66 9.13 -10.53 3.51
CA HIS A 66 8.85 -9.52 4.53
C HIS A 66 9.42 -9.88 5.91
N VAL A 67 9.76 -8.84 6.67
CA VAL A 67 9.91 -8.86 8.12
C VAL A 67 8.61 -8.28 8.71
N PRO A 68 8.05 -8.85 9.79
CA PRO A 68 6.79 -8.37 10.37
C PRO A 68 6.77 -6.87 10.59
N PHE A 69 5.66 -6.23 10.24
CA PHE A 69 5.50 -4.79 10.29
C PHE A 69 5.58 -4.27 11.72
N GLY A 70 6.19 -3.10 11.87
CA GLY A 70 6.18 -2.31 13.09
C GLY A 70 5.01 -1.34 13.13
N ASP A 71 4.89 -0.61 14.23
CA ASP A 71 3.90 0.46 14.35
C ASP A 71 4.38 1.65 15.19
N LEU A 72 3.70 2.79 15.02
CA LEU A 72 3.98 4.03 15.74
C LEU A 72 3.30 4.09 17.12
N GLY A 73 2.36 3.20 17.42
CA GLY A 73 1.61 3.20 18.68
C GLY A 73 0.68 4.41 18.85
N ILE A 74 0.15 4.97 17.76
CA ILE A 74 -0.70 6.17 17.77
C ILE A 74 -2.03 5.92 17.08
N ASP A 75 -3.02 6.79 17.31
CA ASP A 75 -4.28 6.77 16.58
C ASP A 75 -4.25 7.67 15.32
N PHE A 76 -5.35 7.65 14.56
CA PHE A 76 -5.44 8.46 13.35
C PHE A 76 -5.53 9.97 13.64
N THR A 77 -6.06 10.37 14.80
CA THR A 77 -6.11 11.78 15.23
C THR A 77 -4.70 12.33 15.44
N GLU A 78 -3.83 11.56 16.10
CA GLU A 78 -2.42 11.91 16.28
C GLU A 78 -1.68 12.00 14.93
N VAL A 79 -1.99 11.14 13.96
CA VAL A 79 -1.47 11.26 12.59
C VAL A 79 -1.91 12.57 11.94
N GLN A 80 -3.17 13.00 12.15
CA GLN A 80 -3.64 14.30 11.65
C GLN A 80 -2.87 15.46 12.30
N THR A 81 -2.67 15.44 13.62
CA THR A 81 -1.90 16.46 14.33
C THR A 81 -0.44 16.52 13.84
N ALA A 82 0.14 15.38 13.46
CA ALA A 82 1.51 15.31 12.96
C ALA A 82 1.72 16.08 11.64
N PHE A 83 0.66 16.40 10.88
CA PHE A 83 0.79 17.34 9.75
C PHE A 83 1.21 18.74 10.21
N ALA A 84 0.82 19.20 11.38
CA ALA A 84 1.27 20.48 11.94
C ALA A 84 2.52 20.33 12.80
N SER A 85 2.68 19.20 13.50
CA SER A 85 3.77 18.99 14.47
C SER A 85 4.31 17.55 14.37
N PRO A 86 5.19 17.26 13.40
CA PRO A 86 5.56 15.88 13.05
C PRO A 86 6.58 15.22 14.01
N GLY A 87 7.31 16.01 14.82
CA GLY A 87 8.52 15.57 15.53
C GLY A 87 8.40 14.24 16.28
N ARG A 88 7.41 14.11 17.18
CA ARG A 88 7.22 12.86 17.95
C ARG A 88 6.96 11.65 17.04
N MET A 89 6.17 11.85 15.98
CA MET A 89 5.81 10.78 15.05
C MET A 89 7.02 10.37 14.20
N THR A 90 7.81 11.32 13.69
CA THR A 90 9.00 11.01 12.89
C THR A 90 10.11 10.40 13.72
N GLU A 91 10.33 10.85 14.95
CA GLU A 91 11.27 10.22 15.88
C GLU A 91 10.91 8.75 16.14
N THR A 92 9.62 8.49 16.37
CA THR A 92 9.11 7.13 16.57
C THR A 92 9.25 6.29 15.29
N PHE A 93 8.94 6.87 14.13
CA PHE A 93 9.12 6.22 12.83
C PHE A 93 10.58 5.81 12.60
N VAL A 94 11.54 6.72 12.83
CA VAL A 94 12.98 6.44 12.64
C VAL A 94 13.45 5.36 13.61
N LYS A 95 13.01 5.42 14.88
CA LYS A 95 13.32 4.38 15.88
C LYS A 95 12.82 3.01 15.41
N GLU A 96 11.59 2.95 14.90
CA GLU A 96 10.99 1.69 14.47
C GLU A 96 11.59 1.18 13.16
N ALA A 97 11.84 2.06 12.19
CA ALA A 97 12.56 1.75 10.96
C ALA A 97 13.94 1.14 11.25
N ARG A 98 14.70 1.72 12.19
CA ARG A 98 15.98 1.17 12.66
C ARG A 98 15.83 -0.22 13.27
N ARG A 99 14.80 -0.43 14.11
CA ARG A 99 14.52 -1.75 14.72
C ARG A 99 14.26 -2.79 13.65
N LEU A 100 13.46 -2.45 12.63
CA LEU A 100 13.12 -3.34 11.51
C LEU A 100 14.34 -3.60 10.61
N ALA A 101 15.17 -2.59 10.37
CA ALA A 101 16.42 -2.73 9.63
C ALA A 101 17.38 -3.72 10.32
N ALA A 102 17.52 -3.62 11.64
CA ALA A 102 18.29 -4.57 12.44
C ALA A 102 17.75 -6.01 12.39
N GLN A 103 16.48 -6.20 12.00
CA GLN A 103 15.85 -7.51 11.78
C GLN A 103 15.98 -8.01 10.32
N GLY A 104 16.71 -7.28 9.48
CA GLY A 104 17.03 -7.64 8.11
C GLY A 104 16.11 -7.01 7.06
N ALA A 105 15.32 -5.99 7.40
CA ALA A 105 14.61 -5.21 6.38
C ALA A 105 15.58 -4.26 5.66
N GLU A 106 15.67 -4.35 4.34
CA GLU A 106 16.48 -3.46 3.50
C GLU A 106 15.65 -2.29 2.95
N VAL A 107 14.33 -2.46 2.92
CA VAL A 107 13.36 -1.44 2.49
C VAL A 107 12.27 -1.28 3.55
N ILE A 108 12.03 -0.05 3.98
CA ILE A 108 10.99 0.34 4.94
C ILE A 108 9.85 1.07 4.23
N LEU A 109 8.64 0.54 4.37
CA LEU A 109 7.41 1.12 3.85
C LEU A 109 6.78 2.02 4.91
N ALA A 110 6.58 3.30 4.60
CA ALA A 110 5.69 4.16 5.40
C ALA A 110 4.24 3.74 5.13
N ALA A 111 3.75 2.76 5.89
CA ALA A 111 2.60 1.90 5.55
C ALA A 111 1.23 2.56 5.82
N CYS A 112 1.09 3.81 5.40
CA CYS A 112 -0.15 4.59 5.40
C CYS A 112 0.07 5.83 4.53
N ALA A 113 -0.90 6.20 3.67
CA ALA A 113 -0.73 7.32 2.76
C ALA A 113 -0.44 8.65 3.49
N THR A 114 -1.06 8.90 4.64
CA THR A 114 -0.84 10.13 5.43
C THR A 114 0.49 10.12 6.15
N VAL A 115 0.86 8.99 6.78
CA VAL A 115 2.20 8.81 7.38
C VAL A 115 3.26 9.00 6.32
N ASN A 116 3.14 8.36 5.15
CA ASN A 116 4.08 8.51 4.04
C ASN A 116 4.24 9.97 3.62
N SER A 117 3.15 10.72 3.44
CA SER A 117 3.22 12.15 3.10
C SER A 117 4.01 12.97 4.12
N ILE A 118 3.85 12.68 5.41
CA ILE A 118 4.62 13.36 6.47
C ILE A 118 6.08 12.94 6.40
N ILE A 119 6.40 11.64 6.34
CA ILE A 119 7.78 11.13 6.21
C ILE A 119 8.50 11.76 5.00
N ARG A 120 7.82 11.92 3.86
CA ARG A 120 8.39 12.60 2.68
C ARG A 120 8.61 14.08 2.89
N ARG A 121 7.65 14.79 3.51
CA ARG A 121 7.80 16.22 3.81
C ARG A 121 8.98 16.48 4.74
N GLU A 122 9.19 15.59 5.71
CA GLU A 122 10.32 15.64 6.64
C GLU A 122 11.63 15.09 6.05
N LYS A 123 11.64 14.75 4.74
CA LYS A 123 12.83 14.33 3.98
C LYS A 123 13.54 13.09 4.54
N ILE A 124 12.78 12.16 5.10
CA ILE A 124 13.31 10.89 5.60
C ILE A 124 13.31 9.88 4.45
N TYR A 125 14.49 9.67 3.86
CA TYR A 125 14.68 8.80 2.70
C TYR A 125 15.34 7.46 3.05
N GLU A 126 16.03 7.39 4.18
CA GLU A 126 16.90 6.28 4.55
C GLU A 126 17.05 6.27 6.08
N VAL A 127 17.10 5.08 6.69
CA VAL A 127 17.43 4.88 8.10
C VAL A 127 18.42 3.71 8.27
N ASP A 128 19.63 4.00 8.74
CA ASP A 128 20.72 3.05 9.00
C ASP A 128 21.03 2.08 7.82
N GLY A 129 21.08 2.61 6.60
CA GLY A 129 21.28 1.91 5.33
C GLY A 129 20.01 1.39 4.68
N ALA A 130 18.86 1.36 5.38
CA ALA A 130 17.61 0.86 4.83
C ALA A 130 16.85 1.96 4.08
N LEU A 131 16.46 1.69 2.83
CA LEU A 131 15.68 2.62 2.00
C LEU A 131 14.30 2.82 2.60
N VAL A 132 13.89 4.07 2.84
CA VAL A 132 12.50 4.40 3.16
C VAL A 132 11.77 4.71 1.85
N MET A 133 10.82 3.87 1.44
CA MET A 133 10.12 3.97 0.15
C MET A 133 8.94 4.93 0.14
N ASP A 134 8.86 5.80 -0.88
CA ASP A 134 7.70 6.67 -1.08
C ASP A 134 6.54 5.88 -1.68
N CYS A 135 5.70 5.34 -0.80
CA CYS A 135 4.61 4.45 -1.20
C CYS A 135 3.59 5.19 -2.09
N ASN A 136 3.30 6.46 -1.80
CA ASN A 136 2.35 7.26 -2.58
C ASN A 136 2.88 7.54 -3.99
N ALA A 137 4.14 7.95 -4.11
CA ALA A 137 4.75 8.20 -5.41
C ALA A 137 4.86 6.89 -6.22
N VAL A 138 5.26 5.79 -5.58
CA VAL A 138 5.32 4.46 -6.22
C VAL A 138 3.94 4.05 -6.76
N LEU A 139 2.87 4.18 -5.97
CA LEU A 139 1.52 3.88 -6.45
C LEU A 139 1.14 4.75 -7.65
N LEU A 140 1.35 6.07 -7.56
CA LEU A 140 0.99 7.00 -8.62
C LEU A 140 1.75 6.69 -9.91
N LYS A 141 3.07 6.61 -9.85
CA LYS A 141 3.93 6.39 -11.03
C LYS A 141 3.72 5.01 -11.65
N THR A 142 3.50 3.98 -10.83
CA THR A 142 3.18 2.64 -11.35
C THR A 142 1.81 2.63 -12.03
N THR A 143 0.83 3.35 -11.47
CA THR A 143 -0.51 3.47 -12.07
C THR A 143 -0.46 4.19 -13.42
N GLU A 144 0.30 5.28 -13.52
CA GLU A 144 0.51 6.00 -14.78
C GLU A 144 1.15 5.09 -15.84
N GLY A 145 2.24 4.39 -15.48
CA GLY A 145 2.90 3.44 -16.38
C GLY A 145 1.97 2.32 -16.83
N MET A 146 1.16 1.76 -15.93
CA MET A 146 0.17 0.74 -16.31
C MET A 146 -0.95 1.27 -17.19
N ALA A 147 -1.40 2.51 -16.99
CA ALA A 147 -2.37 3.15 -17.86
C ALA A 147 -1.79 3.39 -19.27
N GLU A 148 -0.55 3.84 -19.36
CA GLU A 148 0.18 4.01 -20.62
C GLU A 148 0.36 2.67 -21.34
N LEU A 149 0.77 1.61 -20.64
CA LEU A 149 0.90 0.26 -21.20
C LEU A 149 -0.45 -0.29 -21.70
N ALA A 150 -1.54 -0.02 -20.98
CA ALA A 150 -2.88 -0.41 -21.41
C ALA A 150 -3.30 0.31 -22.72
N GLY A 151 -2.90 1.57 -22.88
CA GLY A 151 -3.20 2.38 -24.06
C GLY A 151 -2.29 2.13 -25.26
N SER A 152 -1.00 1.90 -25.02
CA SER A 152 0.03 1.81 -26.06
C SER A 152 0.25 0.38 -26.58
N VAL A 153 0.20 -0.62 -25.70
CA VAL A 153 0.49 -2.03 -26.04
C VAL A 153 -0.62 -3.01 -25.62
N GLY A 154 -1.74 -2.50 -25.12
CA GLY A 154 -2.93 -3.30 -24.81
C GLY A 154 -2.85 -4.13 -23.53
N LEU A 155 -1.92 -3.84 -22.62
CA LEU A 155 -1.83 -4.53 -21.33
C LEU A 155 -2.98 -4.14 -20.39
N ARG A 156 -4.10 -4.85 -20.51
CA ARG A 156 -5.32 -4.66 -19.71
C ARG A 156 -5.48 -5.73 -18.63
N ALA A 157 -6.43 -5.52 -17.72
CA ALA A 157 -6.75 -6.49 -16.68
C ALA A 157 -7.30 -7.80 -17.30
N SER A 158 -6.80 -8.95 -16.83
CA SER A 158 -7.31 -10.26 -17.24
C SER A 158 -8.55 -10.62 -16.44
N GLN A 159 -9.68 -10.78 -17.13
CA GLN A 159 -10.99 -11.08 -16.55
C GLN A 159 -11.42 -12.54 -16.78
N ARG A 160 -10.45 -13.46 -16.95
CA ARG A 160 -10.76 -14.84 -17.39
C ARG A 160 -11.27 -15.76 -16.27
N ARG A 161 -10.87 -15.56 -15.01
CA ARG A 161 -11.19 -16.46 -13.89
C ARG A 161 -11.51 -15.69 -12.63
N LEU A 162 -10.56 -15.57 -11.70
CA LEU A 162 -10.77 -14.96 -10.39
C LEU A 162 -11.38 -13.55 -10.49
N TYR A 163 -11.01 -12.80 -11.53
CA TYR A 163 -11.52 -11.44 -11.79
C TYR A 163 -12.58 -11.41 -12.89
N GLN A 164 -13.32 -12.49 -13.10
CA GLN A 164 -14.42 -12.51 -14.06
C GLN A 164 -15.47 -11.48 -13.64
N PRO A 165 -15.95 -10.61 -14.56
CA PRO A 165 -16.96 -9.64 -14.21
C PRO A 165 -18.27 -10.34 -13.87
N PRO A 166 -19.03 -9.82 -12.89
CA PRO A 166 -20.40 -10.23 -12.70
C PRO A 166 -21.24 -9.94 -13.96
N SER A 167 -22.34 -10.66 -14.12
CA SER A 167 -23.25 -10.40 -15.23
C SER A 167 -23.80 -8.97 -15.13
N ARG A 168 -24.03 -8.32 -16.28
CA ARG A 168 -24.61 -6.97 -16.33
C ARG A 168 -25.93 -6.89 -15.55
N ARG A 169 -26.77 -7.93 -15.65
CA ARG A 169 -28.03 -8.02 -14.90
C ARG A 169 -27.79 -8.03 -13.38
N SER A 170 -26.82 -8.81 -12.91
CA SER A 170 -26.47 -8.86 -11.48
C SER A 170 -26.01 -7.50 -10.97
N LEU A 171 -25.18 -6.79 -11.73
CA LEU A 171 -24.77 -5.42 -11.39
C LEU A 171 -25.96 -4.47 -11.30
N GLU A 172 -26.86 -4.49 -12.29
CA GLU A 172 -28.07 -3.65 -12.32
C GLU A 172 -29.04 -3.98 -11.17
N ASP A 173 -29.14 -5.24 -10.76
CA ASP A 173 -29.93 -5.68 -9.61
C ASP A 173 -29.30 -5.18 -8.30
N TRP A 174 -27.98 -5.31 -8.12
CA TRP A 174 -27.28 -4.82 -6.92
C TRP A 174 -27.35 -3.30 -6.80
N MET A 175 -27.15 -2.56 -7.88
CA MET A 175 -27.28 -1.09 -7.87
C MET A 175 -28.67 -0.67 -7.40
N ARG A 176 -29.73 -1.36 -7.85
CA ARG A 176 -31.10 -1.14 -7.38
C ARG A 176 -31.29 -1.49 -5.91
N ILE A 177 -30.79 -2.64 -5.45
CA ILE A 177 -30.93 -3.08 -4.05
C ILE A 177 -30.25 -2.09 -3.08
N TYR A 178 -29.05 -1.63 -3.42
CA TYR A 178 -28.25 -0.74 -2.57
C TYR A 178 -28.53 0.74 -2.82
N ASN A 179 -29.51 1.09 -3.65
CA ASN A 179 -29.85 2.47 -4.03
C ASN A 179 -28.65 3.28 -4.57
N PHE A 180 -27.72 2.62 -5.28
CA PHE A 180 -26.70 3.31 -6.06
C PHE A 180 -27.36 3.90 -7.32
N ARG A 181 -27.19 5.20 -7.53
CA ARG A 181 -27.69 5.94 -8.70
C ARG A 181 -26.60 6.09 -9.75
#